data_AF-A0A1F7JHN1-F1
#
_entry.id   AF-A0A1F7JHN1-F1
#
_cell.length_a   1.000
_cell.length_b   1.000
_cell.length_c   1.000
_cell.angle_alpha   90.00
_cell.angle_beta   90.00
_cell.angle_gamma   90.00
#
_symmetry.space_group_name_H-M   'P 1'
#
loop_
_entity.id
_entity.type
_entity.pdbx_description
1 polymer ?
#
loop_
_entity_poly.entity_id
_entity_poly.type
_entity_poly.pdbx_seq_one_letter_code
_entity_poly.pdbx_strand_id
1 'polypeptide(L)'
;MIDKCFQCGICCRLFLVNLSEEEYRSGKYRTQFEEFGLIDDFHKATLYGANTLKQKENGECIYLKENTCSIHKTRPQVCREFFCTSKLKKFRYMIEQIEKKRTILEKEKEETWEKKKFPKYKY
;
A
#
# COMPACT_ATOMS: atom_id res chain seq x y z
N MET A 1 22.88 2.37 -5.70
CA MET A 1 21.47 1.98 -5.85
C MET A 1 20.69 2.77 -4.82
N ILE A 2 19.62 3.49 -5.19
CA ILE A 2 18.82 4.21 -4.18
C ILE A 2 17.70 3.28 -3.73
N ASP A 3 18.01 2.47 -2.72
CA ASP A 3 17.07 1.60 -2.01
C ASP A 3 16.37 2.44 -0.93
N LYS A 4 15.59 3.43 -1.38
CA LYS A 4 14.89 4.38 -0.51
C LYS A 4 13.40 4.40 -0.83
N CYS A 5 12.58 4.31 0.21
CA CYS A 5 11.17 4.60 0.12
C CYS A 5 10.96 6.11 0.22
N PHE A 6 10.24 6.69 -0.75
CA PHE A 6 9.91 8.13 -0.78
C PHE A 6 8.61 8.47 -0.06
N GLN A 7 8.00 7.51 0.64
CA GLN A 7 6.71 7.66 1.33
C GLN A 7 5.59 8.26 0.46
N CYS A 8 5.60 7.97 -0.85
CA CYS A 8 4.60 8.48 -1.81
C CYS A 8 3.19 7.85 -1.66
N GLY A 9 3.05 6.82 -0.82
CA GLY A 9 1.78 6.15 -0.54
C GLY A 9 1.23 5.25 -1.64
N ILE A 10 1.80 5.26 -2.85
CA ILE A 10 1.23 4.53 -4.00
C ILE A 10 1.18 3.01 -3.76
N CYS A 11 2.26 2.39 -3.27
CA CYS A 11 2.24 0.96 -2.96
C CYS A 11 1.20 0.61 -1.88
N CYS A 12 1.01 1.48 -0.89
CA CYS A 12 -0.02 1.31 0.14
C CYS A 12 -1.46 1.41 -0.41
N ARG A 13 -1.65 1.99 -1.61
CA ARG A 13 -2.96 2.06 -2.30
C ARG A 13 -3.19 0.87 -3.23
N LEU A 14 -2.13 0.18 -3.65
CA LEU A 14 -2.21 -0.82 -4.72
C LEU A 14 -2.12 -2.26 -4.24
N PHE A 15 -1.37 -2.53 -3.17
CA PHE A 15 -0.98 -3.90 -2.84
C PHE A 15 -1.51 -4.36 -1.49
N LEU A 16 -1.93 -5.62 -1.48
CA LEU A 16 -2.12 -6.42 -0.28
C LEU A 16 -0.76 -6.82 0.28
N VAL A 17 -0.60 -6.67 1.59
CA VAL A 17 0.68 -6.90 2.29
C VAL A 17 0.52 -8.09 3.21
N ASN A 18 1.08 -9.23 2.81
CA ASN A 18 1.11 -10.42 3.64
C ASN A 18 2.20 -10.29 4.70
N LEU A 19 1.84 -10.61 5.94
CA LEU A 19 2.78 -10.73 7.05
C LEU A 19 3.47 -12.08 7.01
N SER A 20 4.74 -12.10 7.43
CA SER A 20 5.42 -13.34 7.81
C SER A 20 4.74 -13.97 9.04
N GLU A 21 5.03 -15.25 9.31
CA GLU A 21 4.48 -15.93 10.48
C GLU A 21 4.85 -15.22 11.78
N GLU A 22 6.11 -14.80 11.94
CA GLU A 22 6.57 -14.05 13.09
C GLU A 22 5.81 -12.73 13.24
N GLU A 23 5.66 -11.97 12.15
CA GLU A 23 4.95 -10.69 12.17
C GLU A 23 3.45 -10.86 12.48
N TYR A 24 2.81 -11.88 11.94
CA TYR A 24 1.41 -12.21 12.22
C TYR A 24 1.21 -12.59 13.69
N ARG A 25 1.99 -13.56 14.18
CA ARG A 25 1.92 -14.04 15.58
C ARG A 25 2.29 -12.97 16.60
N SER A 26 3.08 -11.97 16.21
CA SER A 26 3.45 -10.88 17.11
C SER A 26 2.28 -9.97 17.52
N GLY A 27 1.17 -9.98 16.78
CA GLY A 27 0.02 -9.09 17.03
C GLY A 27 0.30 -7.59 16.85
N LYS A 28 1.48 -7.21 16.34
CA LYS A 28 1.89 -5.80 16.18
C LYS A 28 1.13 -5.06 15.09
N TYR A 29 0.53 -5.80 14.15
CA TYR A 29 -0.14 -5.24 12.99
C TYR A 29 -1.61 -5.65 12.97
N ARG A 30 -2.45 -4.73 12.50
CA ARG A 30 -3.86 -5.00 12.22
C ARG A 30 -3.99 -5.79 10.94
N THR A 31 -4.75 -6.88 10.98
CA THR A 31 -4.91 -7.77 9.84
C THR A 31 -6.35 -7.83 9.35
N GLN A 32 -6.52 -8.34 8.13
CA GLN A 32 -7.84 -8.68 7.61
C GLN A 32 -8.49 -9.70 8.54
N PHE A 33 -9.79 -9.54 8.77
CA PHE A 33 -10.62 -10.42 9.60
C PHE A 33 -10.29 -10.45 11.10
N GLU A 34 -9.40 -9.58 11.60
CA GLU A 34 -9.07 -9.53 13.05
C GLU A 34 -10.31 -9.34 13.95
N GLU A 35 -11.37 -8.71 13.42
CA GLU A 35 -12.65 -8.50 14.10
C GLU A 35 -13.44 -9.79 14.37
N PHE A 36 -13.13 -10.88 13.65
CA PHE A 36 -13.70 -12.22 13.87
C PHE A 36 -12.79 -13.10 14.74
N GLY A 37 -11.72 -12.53 15.30
CA GLY A 37 -10.69 -13.25 16.04
C GLY A 37 -9.48 -13.64 15.18
N LEU A 38 -8.38 -13.97 15.85
CA LEU A 38 -7.17 -14.45 15.18
C LEU A 38 -7.29 -15.95 14.88
N ILE A 39 -6.71 -16.38 13.77
CA ILE A 39 -6.61 -17.80 13.41
C ILE A 39 -5.28 -18.33 13.94
N ASP A 40 -5.31 -19.27 14.88
CA ASP A 40 -4.10 -19.79 15.55
C ASP A 40 -3.13 -20.50 14.58
N ASP A 41 -3.68 -21.13 13.55
CA ASP A 41 -2.95 -21.81 12.49
C ASP A 41 -2.55 -20.81 11.38
N PHE A 42 -1.26 -20.49 11.29
CA PHE A 42 -0.74 -19.52 10.31
C PHE A 42 -0.93 -19.98 8.86
N HIS A 43 -0.91 -21.28 8.59
CA HIS A 43 -1.15 -21.79 7.24
C HIS A 43 -2.61 -21.54 6.83
N LYS A 44 -3.57 -21.78 7.72
CA LYS A 44 -4.98 -21.40 7.49
C LYS A 44 -5.14 -19.89 7.37
N ALA A 45 -4.48 -19.12 8.23
CA ALA A 45 -4.51 -17.66 8.16
C ALA A 45 -4.01 -17.15 6.80
N THR A 46 -2.97 -17.77 6.25
CA THR A 46 -2.43 -17.45 4.93
C THR A 46 -3.37 -17.85 3.80
N LEU A 47 -3.94 -19.06 3.87
CA LEU A 47 -4.86 -19.57 2.86
C LEU A 47 -6.11 -18.69 2.72
N TYR A 48 -6.62 -18.17 3.83
CA TYR A 48 -7.80 -17.28 3.85
C TYR A 48 -7.45 -15.79 3.74
N GLY A 49 -6.16 -15.44 3.69
CA GLY A 49 -5.71 -14.05 3.62
C GLY A 49 -5.82 -13.27 4.95
N ALA A 50 -6.12 -13.94 6.07
CA ALA A 50 -6.15 -13.34 7.40
C ALA A 50 -4.76 -12.86 7.89
N ASN A 51 -3.67 -13.29 7.27
CA ASN A 51 -2.32 -12.75 7.53
C ASN A 51 -2.01 -11.48 6.72
N THR A 52 -2.97 -10.93 5.99
CA THR A 52 -2.80 -9.69 5.22
C THR A 52 -3.05 -8.48 6.12
N LEU A 53 -2.28 -7.40 5.97
CA LEU A 53 -2.59 -6.13 6.63
C LEU A 53 -4.01 -5.66 6.31
N LYS A 54 -4.69 -5.13 7.32
CA LYS A 54 -6.05 -4.59 7.17
C LYS A 54 -6.08 -3.48 6.11
N GLN A 55 -7.14 -3.48 5.31
CA GLN A 55 -7.45 -2.37 4.40
C GLN A 55 -8.54 -1.47 4.98
N LYS A 56 -8.55 -0.21 4.56
CA LYS A 56 -9.69 0.68 4.69
C LYS A 56 -10.78 0.25 3.70
N GLU A 57 -11.97 0.80 3.87
CA GLU A 57 -13.10 0.56 2.95
C GLU A 57 -12.77 0.92 1.49
N ASN A 58 -11.91 1.92 1.28
CA ASN A 58 -11.46 2.32 -0.07
C ASN A 58 -10.32 1.46 -0.65
N GLY A 59 -9.98 0.35 -0.01
CA GLY A 59 -8.92 -0.58 -0.45
C GLY A 59 -7.50 -0.15 -0.12
N GLU A 60 -7.29 1.02 0.48
CA GLU A 60 -5.96 1.43 0.94
C GLU A 60 -5.52 0.63 2.17
N CYS A 61 -4.22 0.42 2.33
CA CYS A 61 -3.67 -0.08 3.59
C CYS A 61 -4.12 0.82 4.76
N ILE A 62 -4.55 0.20 5.87
CA ILE A 62 -5.02 0.90 7.08
C ILE A 62 -4.00 1.89 7.64
N TYR A 63 -2.71 1.64 7.41
CA TYR A 63 -1.61 2.47 7.89
C TYR A 63 -1.23 3.65 6.97
N LEU A 64 -1.90 3.82 5.83
CA LEU A 64 -1.72 5.01 4.99
C LEU A 64 -2.45 6.21 5.61
N LYS A 65 -1.71 7.24 6.05
CA LYS A 65 -2.25 8.48 6.61
C LYS A 65 -1.66 9.67 5.86
N GLU A 66 -2.52 10.57 5.37
CA GLU A 66 -2.08 11.79 4.66
C GLU A 66 -1.05 11.52 3.54
N ASN A 67 -1.31 10.49 2.73
CA ASN A 67 -0.41 10.00 1.67
C ASN A 67 0.92 9.38 2.13
N THR A 68 1.17 9.26 3.43
CA THR A 68 2.40 8.67 3.97
C THR A 68 2.13 7.40 4.80
N CYS A 69 3.12 6.51 4.88
CA CYS A 69 3.02 5.31 5.70
C CYS A 69 3.29 5.66 7.18
N SER A 70 2.27 5.52 8.03
CA SER A 70 2.37 5.84 9.46
C SER A 70 3.29 4.89 10.24
N ILE A 71 3.48 3.66 9.76
CA ILE A 71 4.39 2.67 10.35
C ILE A 71 5.71 2.55 9.59
N HIS A 72 6.13 3.57 8.83
CA HIS A 72 7.25 3.44 7.90
C HIS A 72 8.55 2.87 8.52
N LYS A 73 8.87 3.23 9.76
CA LYS A 73 10.07 2.73 10.48
C LYS A 73 9.94 1.27 10.90
N THR A 74 8.73 0.82 11.21
CA THR A 74 8.41 -0.53 11.69
C THR A 74 7.60 -1.32 10.66
N ARG A 75 7.64 -0.92 9.38
CA ARG A 75 6.83 -1.53 8.31
C ARG A 75 7.20 -3.00 8.12
N PRO A 76 6.26 -3.89 7.72
CA PRO A 76 6.54 -5.32 7.58
C PRO A 76 7.69 -5.65 6.65
N GLN A 77 8.26 -6.86 6.76
CA GLN A 77 9.42 -7.32 6.01
C GLN A 77 9.26 -7.10 4.50
N VAL A 78 8.15 -7.51 3.92
CA VAL A 78 7.89 -7.35 2.48
C VAL A 78 7.91 -5.86 2.06
N CYS A 79 7.45 -4.95 2.91
CA CYS A 79 7.52 -3.51 2.67
C CYS A 79 8.92 -2.92 2.90
N ARG A 80 9.78 -3.57 3.69
CA ARG A 80 11.20 -3.20 3.86
C ARG A 80 12.03 -3.61 2.65
N GLU A 81 11.74 -4.78 2.09
CA GLU A 81 12.47 -5.34 0.94
C GLU A 81 12.07 -4.72 -0.40
N PHE A 82 10.83 -4.22 -0.51
CA PHE A 82 10.35 -3.64 -1.76
C PHE A 82 10.74 -2.16 -1.91
N PHE A 83 11.40 -1.84 -3.03
CA PHE A 83 11.65 -0.48 -3.48
C PHE A 83 11.13 -0.27 -4.89
N CYS A 84 10.49 0.87 -5.15
CA CYS A 84 9.94 1.20 -6.47
C CYS A 84 11.02 1.36 -7.56
N THR A 85 12.29 1.48 -7.15
CA THR A 85 13.48 1.58 -7.99
C THR A 85 14.19 0.23 -8.17
N SER A 86 13.67 -0.85 -7.57
CA SER A 86 14.30 -2.17 -7.60
C SER A 86 14.36 -2.73 -9.02
N LYS A 87 15.45 -3.41 -9.35
CA LYS A 87 15.60 -4.13 -10.63
C LYS A 87 15.34 -5.64 -10.52
N LEU A 88 14.94 -6.11 -9.33
CA LEU A 88 14.70 -7.52 -9.08
C LEU A 88 13.48 -8.02 -9.88
N LYS A 89 13.64 -9.13 -10.59
CA LYS A 89 12.58 -9.71 -11.44
C LYS A 89 11.28 -9.95 -10.67
N LYS A 90 11.36 -10.36 -9.40
CA LYS A 90 10.20 -10.61 -8.52
C LYS A 90 9.31 -9.37 -8.32
N PHE A 91 9.84 -8.16 -8.52
CA PHE A 91 9.12 -6.91 -8.29
C PHE A 91 8.68 -6.20 -9.58
N ARG A 92 9.00 -6.76 -10.76
CA ARG A 92 8.73 -6.12 -12.06
C ARG A 92 7.27 -5.71 -12.23
N TYR A 93 6.34 -6.63 -11.97
CA TYR A 93 4.92 -6.37 -12.10
C TYR A 93 4.45 -5.26 -11.15
N MET A 94 4.89 -5.31 -9.88
CA MET A 94 4.53 -4.28 -8.90
C MET A 94 5.01 -2.90 -9.33
N ILE A 95 6.23 -2.79 -9.87
CA ILE A 95 6.78 -1.52 -10.35
C ILE A 95 5.97 -0.98 -11.52
N GLU A 96 5.61 -1.84 -12.48
CA GLU A 96 4.75 -1.46 -13.61
C GLU A 96 3.40 -0.90 -13.15
N GLN A 97 2.75 -1.52 -12.15
CA GLN A 97 1.49 -1.01 -11.61
C GLN A 97 1.66 0.34 -10.91
N ILE A 98 2.77 0.55 -10.19
CA ILE A 98 3.09 1.84 -9.58
C ILE A 98 3.28 2.92 -10.63
N GLU A 99 4.01 2.64 -11.71
CA GLU A 99 4.26 3.59 -12.80
C GLU A 99 2.96 3.97 -13.50
N LYS A 100 2.11 2.98 -13.83
CA LYS A 100 0.77 3.25 -14.38
C LYS A 100 -0.04 4.16 -13.45
N LYS A 101 -0.03 3.88 -12.15
CA LYS A 101 -0.77 4.70 -11.18
C LYS A 101 -0.20 6.12 -11.07
N ARG A 102 1.13 6.30 -11.17
CA ARG A 102 1.77 7.64 -11.19
C ARG A 102 1.28 8.47 -12.37
N THR A 103 1.31 7.91 -13.58
CA THR A 103 0.85 8.59 -14.80
C THR A 103 -0.62 9.00 -14.71
N ILE A 104 -1.47 8.15 -14.13
CA ILE A 104 -2.88 8.49 -13.90
C ILE A 104 -3.01 9.68 -12.93
N LEU A 105 -2.30 9.64 -11.80
CA LEU A 105 -2.33 10.71 -10.79
C LEU A 105 -1.76 12.04 -11.31
N GLU A 106 -0.80 12.01 -12.24
CA GLU A 106 -0.25 13.19 -12.90
C GLU A 106 -1.30 13.86 -13.81
N LYS A 107 -1.98 13.07 -14.65
CA LYS A 107 -3.07 13.57 -15.50
C LYS A 107 -4.23 14.14 -14.70
N GLU A 108 -4.65 13.45 -13.63
CA GLU A 108 -5.71 13.94 -12.73
C GLU A 108 -5.35 15.30 -12.10
N LYS A 109 -4.07 15.52 -11.77
CA LYS A 109 -3.60 16.81 -11.23
C LYS A 109 -3.63 17.92 -12.27
N GLU A 110 -3.21 17.64 -13.50
CA GLU A 110 -3.24 18.59 -14.62
C GLU A 110 -4.68 19.04 -14.90
N GLU A 111 -5.62 18.10 -15.06
CA GLU A 111 -7.03 18.41 -15.27
C GLU A 111 -7.64 19.21 -14.12
N THR A 112 -7.26 18.89 -12.88
CA THR A 112 -7.73 19.62 -11.69
C THR A 112 -7.19 21.05 -11.66
N TRP A 113 -5.93 21.25 -12.07
CA TRP A 113 -5.31 22.57 -12.17
C TRP A 113 -5.95 23.41 -13.28
N GLU A 114 -6.21 22.82 -14.45
CA GLU A 114 -6.93 23.49 -15.55
C GLU A 114 -8.33 23.94 -15.14
N LYS A 115 -9.10 23.08 -14.46
CA LYS A 115 -10.44 23.41 -13.92
C LYS A 115 -10.40 24.54 -12.90
N LYS A 116 -9.34 24.64 -12.08
CA LYS A 116 -9.14 25.73 -11.11
C LYS A 116 -8.69 27.04 -11.76
N LYS A 117 -7.91 26.97 -12.85
CA LYS A 117 -7.36 28.13 -13.55
C LYS A 117 -8.40 28.83 -14.44
N PHE A 118 -9.33 28.07 -15.01
CA PHE A 118 -10.42 28.60 -15.83
C PHE A 118 -11.78 28.16 -15.28
N PRO A 119 -12.22 28.72 -14.14
CA PRO A 119 -13.57 28.48 -13.64
C PRO A 119 -14.54 29.10 -14.66
N LYS A 120 -15.18 28.27 -15.49
CA LYS A 120 -16.22 28.74 -16.42
C LYS A 120 -17.24 29.54 -15.61
N TYR A 121 -17.48 30.78 -16.04
CA TYR A 121 -18.47 31.70 -15.49
C TYR A 121 -19.76 30.94 -15.17
N LYS A 122 -20.06 30.81 -13.88
CA LYS A 122 -21.39 30.44 -13.42
C LYS A 122 -22.25 31.69 -13.56
N TYR A 123 -23.09 31.70 -14.59
CA TYR A 123 -24.25 32.59 -14.67
C TYR A 123 -25.27 32.19 -13.60
#